data_AF-A0A9D7VUT2-F1
#
_entry.id   AF-A0A9D7VUT2-F1
#
_cell.length_a   1.000
_cell.length_b   1.000
_cell.length_c   1.000
_cell.angle_alpha   90.00
_cell.angle_beta   90.00
_cell.angle_gamma   90.00
#
_symmetry.space_group_name_H-M   'P 1'
#
loop_
_entity.id
_entity.type
_entity.pdbx_description
1 polymer ?
#
loop_
_entity_poly.entity_id
_entity_poly.type
_entity_poly.pdbx_seq_one_letter_code
_entity_poly.pdbx_strand_id
1 'polypeptide(L)'
;MSGSVPQIITIDNSVIPAVTTDRIRYEGNLPTTPQTSNQLGGGDELLDATLTKASTGAAPDAAAAGQTVGVDAINAADEVAFLNTYIAGEAITVYNSSGTPVNVQMRWAKTFEDNGTQPDTWSLYYLSDSAATGANPKWTKVSDAQFDSSAGNGGQMLVPANDAMTITGLAVDGEVVGDMTLDFGTGALTQFSDSNGSAKISKLTQNGYPSGDLAGISISEAGRLVASYSNGRTRELHEISLVSFSGEAWLERVDGGAFEVTPESGEPIAGAQGRIVGKRLESSNTDIADEFSKLIVTQQAYSANTRIVSSGDQMLQEAINMIR
;
A
#
# COMPACT_ATOMS: atom_id res chain seq x y z
N MET A 1 0.43 -18.60 6.43
CA MET A 1 1.38 -19.71 6.30
C MET A 1 1.12 -20.65 7.46
N SER A 2 0.68 -21.87 7.19
CA SER A 2 0.37 -22.86 8.24
C SER A 2 1.32 -24.04 8.04
N GLY A 3 2.38 -24.07 8.84
CA GLY A 3 3.34 -25.17 8.88
C GLY A 3 3.77 -25.32 10.33
N SER A 4 3.52 -26.49 10.92
CA SER A 4 3.84 -26.78 12.32
C SER A 4 5.31 -27.16 12.55
N VAL A 5 6.15 -27.11 11.51
CA VAL A 5 7.57 -27.49 11.58
C VAL A 5 8.43 -26.33 11.07
N PRO A 6 9.37 -25.81 11.89
CA PRO A 6 10.32 -24.80 11.45
C PRO A 6 11.13 -25.27 10.25
N GLN A 7 11.34 -24.38 9.27
CA GLN A 7 12.17 -24.64 8.10
C GLN A 7 13.28 -23.58 7.99
N ILE A 8 14.34 -23.90 7.24
CA ILE A 8 15.42 -22.95 6.97
C ILE A 8 14.86 -21.73 6.24
N ILE A 9 15.06 -20.55 6.84
CA ILE A 9 14.70 -19.29 6.21
C ILE A 9 15.68 -19.05 5.05
N THR A 10 15.16 -19.09 3.83
CA THR A 10 15.87 -18.69 2.63
C THR A 10 15.33 -17.35 2.15
N ILE A 11 16.26 -16.45 1.81
CA ILE A 11 15.95 -15.10 1.36
C ILE A 11 16.49 -15.00 -0.06
N ASP A 12 15.59 -15.03 -1.04
CA ASP A 12 15.94 -14.77 -2.41
C ASP A 12 16.01 -13.27 -2.69
N ASN A 13 16.96 -12.87 -3.53
CA ASN A 13 17.04 -11.50 -4.06
C ASN A 13 16.01 -11.26 -5.19
N SER A 14 14.85 -11.90 -5.09
CA SER A 14 13.80 -11.81 -6.09
C SER A 14 13.22 -10.40 -6.10
N VAL A 15 13.06 -9.83 -7.29
CA VAL A 15 12.33 -8.58 -7.47
C VAL A 15 10.87 -8.75 -7.06
N ILE A 16 10.26 -7.69 -6.53
CA ILE A 16 8.80 -7.63 -6.48
C ILE A 16 8.31 -7.26 -7.90
N PRO A 17 7.42 -8.06 -8.50
CA PRO A 17 6.91 -7.77 -9.83
C PRO A 17 6.10 -6.48 -9.83
N ALA A 18 6.02 -5.85 -11.01
CA ALA A 18 5.10 -4.74 -11.22
C ALA A 18 3.66 -5.21 -11.05
N VAL A 19 2.79 -4.31 -10.59
CA VAL A 19 1.35 -4.51 -10.55
C VAL A 19 0.71 -3.43 -11.38
N THR A 20 -0.03 -3.85 -12.40
CA THR A 20 -0.85 -2.97 -13.22
C THR A 20 -1.86 -2.24 -12.35
N THR A 21 -2.08 -0.97 -12.61
CA THR A 21 -3.20 -0.24 -12.00
C THR A 21 -4.51 -0.74 -12.60
N ASP A 22 -5.40 -1.28 -11.77
CA ASP A 22 -6.77 -1.65 -12.17
C ASP A 22 -7.84 -0.76 -11.51
N ARG A 23 -7.44 0.07 -10.53
CA ARG A 23 -8.37 0.95 -9.81
C ARG A 23 -7.75 2.31 -9.50
N ILE A 24 -8.50 3.36 -9.84
CA ILE A 24 -8.29 4.73 -9.37
C ILE A 24 -9.41 5.05 -8.38
N ARG A 25 -9.04 5.59 -7.21
CA ARG A 25 -9.98 6.20 -6.28
C ARG A 25 -10.03 7.70 -6.54
N TYR A 26 -11.21 8.22 -6.85
CA TYR A 26 -11.46 9.60 -7.26
C TYR A 26 -12.60 10.19 -6.42
N GLU A 27 -12.31 11.02 -5.42
CA GLU A 27 -13.34 11.67 -4.60
C GLU A 27 -13.25 13.18 -4.80
N GLY A 28 -14.38 13.88 -4.78
CA GLY A 28 -14.39 15.31 -4.99
C GLY A 28 -15.76 15.94 -5.20
N ASN A 29 -15.74 17.20 -5.61
CA ASN A 29 -16.93 17.97 -5.90
C ASN A 29 -16.82 18.63 -7.27
N LEU A 30 -17.83 18.43 -8.13
CA LEU A 30 -18.04 19.20 -9.33
C LEU A 30 -18.86 20.47 -8.99
N PRO A 31 -18.57 21.61 -9.60
CA PRO A 31 -19.38 22.82 -9.39
C PRO A 31 -20.78 22.63 -9.97
N THR A 32 -21.81 23.26 -9.41
CA THR A 32 -23.11 23.36 -10.11
C THR A 32 -22.97 24.18 -11.39
N THR A 33 -22.18 25.26 -11.35
CA THR A 33 -21.92 26.15 -12.49
C THR A 33 -20.44 26.17 -12.85
N PRO A 34 -20.01 25.50 -13.93
CA PRO A 34 -18.62 25.54 -14.36
C PRO A 34 -18.20 26.96 -14.78
N GLN A 35 -17.01 27.36 -14.38
CA GLN A 35 -16.31 28.53 -14.90
C GLN A 35 -15.26 28.06 -15.89
N THR A 36 -15.53 28.29 -17.17
CA THR A 36 -14.59 27.99 -18.25
C THR A 36 -14.12 29.28 -18.92
N SER A 37 -13.15 29.21 -19.83
CA SER A 37 -12.60 30.39 -20.52
C SER A 37 -13.60 31.03 -21.49
N ASN A 38 -14.70 30.36 -21.84
CA ASN A 38 -15.67 30.85 -22.82
C ASN A 38 -17.00 31.28 -22.19
N GLN A 39 -17.00 31.66 -20.90
CA GLN A 39 -18.22 32.06 -20.18
C GLN A 39 -19.00 33.13 -20.94
N LEU A 40 -20.10 32.71 -21.56
CA LEU A 40 -21.13 33.60 -22.06
C LEU A 40 -21.84 34.17 -20.84
N GLY A 41 -21.80 35.50 -20.68
CA GLY A 41 -22.29 36.16 -19.47
C GLY A 41 -23.71 35.73 -19.10
N GLY A 42 -23.85 34.96 -18.02
CA GLY A 42 -25.13 34.72 -17.35
C GLY A 42 -25.64 33.27 -17.23
N GLY A 43 -24.85 32.22 -17.47
CA GLY A 43 -25.34 30.86 -17.24
C GLY A 43 -24.31 29.76 -17.50
N ASP A 44 -24.63 28.55 -17.02
CA ASP A 44 -23.82 27.34 -17.14
C ASP A 44 -23.41 27.05 -18.60
N GLU A 45 -22.13 26.78 -18.84
CA GLU A 45 -21.65 26.42 -20.18
C GLU A 45 -21.90 24.93 -20.44
N LEU A 46 -23.00 24.67 -21.13
CA LEU A 46 -23.26 23.38 -21.75
C LEU A 46 -22.31 23.14 -22.92
N LEU A 47 -21.88 21.89 -23.09
CA LEU A 47 -21.16 21.44 -24.28
C LEU A 47 -21.85 21.93 -25.57
N ASP A 48 -21.13 22.69 -26.39
CA ASP A 48 -21.65 23.28 -27.64
C ASP A 48 -22.30 22.20 -28.53
N ALA A 49 -23.49 22.50 -29.07
CA ALA A 49 -24.23 21.65 -29.99
C ALA A 49 -23.48 21.32 -31.29
N THR A 50 -22.37 22.02 -31.60
CA THR A 50 -21.48 21.65 -32.71
C THR A 50 -20.58 20.46 -32.35
N LEU A 51 -20.19 20.32 -31.08
CA LEU A 51 -19.41 19.21 -30.53
C LEU A 51 -20.28 18.02 -30.11
N THR A 52 -21.62 18.12 -30.19
CA THR A 52 -22.55 16.99 -29.95
C THR A 52 -22.84 16.15 -31.21
N LYS A 53 -22.29 16.51 -32.38
CA LYS A 53 -22.51 15.82 -33.66
C LYS A 53 -21.36 14.88 -34.05
N ALA A 54 -20.98 13.95 -33.18
CA ALA A 54 -20.11 12.84 -33.57
C ALA A 54 -20.21 11.63 -32.61
N SER A 55 -21.31 10.88 -32.64
CA SER A 55 -21.26 9.45 -32.30
C SER A 55 -22.37 8.65 -32.98
N THR A 56 -21.95 7.66 -33.76
CA THR A 56 -22.77 6.49 -34.10
C THR A 56 -22.22 5.36 -33.22
N GLY A 57 -22.72 5.27 -32.00
CA GLY A 57 -22.24 4.31 -31.01
C GLY A 57 -23.06 4.42 -29.74
N ALA A 58 -23.58 3.31 -29.24
CA ALA A 58 -24.35 3.26 -28.00
C ALA A 58 -23.38 3.27 -26.81
N ALA A 59 -23.49 4.26 -25.92
CA ALA A 59 -22.85 4.21 -24.60
C ALA A 59 -23.66 3.27 -23.68
N PRO A 60 -22.99 2.45 -22.84
CA PRO A 60 -23.66 1.67 -21.81
C PRO A 60 -23.99 2.59 -20.62
N ASP A 61 -25.28 2.64 -20.27
CA ASP A 61 -25.84 3.12 -18.98
C ASP A 61 -26.46 4.53 -18.81
N ALA A 62 -26.84 5.25 -19.87
CA ALA A 62 -27.91 6.28 -19.75
C ALA A 62 -29.31 5.61 -19.70
N ALA A 63 -29.60 4.87 -18.63
CA ALA A 63 -30.85 4.11 -18.50
C ALA A 63 -32.03 4.96 -17.98
N ALA A 64 -32.35 6.08 -18.66
CA ALA A 64 -33.72 6.58 -18.86
C ALA A 64 -33.73 7.77 -19.84
N ALA A 65 -34.49 7.62 -20.94
CA ALA A 65 -34.78 8.59 -22.00
C ALA A 65 -33.64 9.00 -22.96
N GLY A 66 -33.07 8.02 -23.68
CA GLY A 66 -32.79 8.15 -25.13
C GLY A 66 -31.89 9.29 -25.61
N GLN A 67 -30.99 9.81 -24.76
CA GLN A 67 -30.07 10.88 -25.13
C GLN A 67 -28.64 10.37 -25.04
N THR A 68 -27.95 10.32 -26.18
CA THR A 68 -26.49 10.27 -26.19
C THR A 68 -26.01 11.67 -25.85
N VAL A 69 -25.52 11.85 -24.63
CA VAL A 69 -25.08 13.15 -24.12
C VAL A 69 -23.55 13.20 -24.26
N GLY A 70 -23.02 14.11 -25.08
CA GLY A 70 -21.60 14.15 -25.45
C GLY A 70 -21.20 13.17 -26.57
N VAL A 71 -19.98 13.32 -27.07
CA VAL A 71 -19.40 12.50 -28.15
C VAL A 71 -18.40 11.49 -27.59
N ASP A 72 -18.27 10.33 -28.23
CA ASP A 72 -17.40 9.25 -27.71
C ASP A 72 -15.91 9.64 -27.71
N ALA A 73 -15.55 10.59 -28.59
CA ALA A 73 -14.21 11.15 -28.66
C ALA A 73 -14.23 12.59 -29.16
N ILE A 74 -13.21 13.33 -28.79
CA ILE A 74 -12.93 14.69 -29.26
C ILE A 74 -11.71 14.61 -30.15
N ASN A 75 -11.86 15.06 -31.39
CA ASN A 75 -10.77 15.06 -32.35
C ASN A 75 -9.76 16.17 -32.04
N ALA A 76 -8.52 15.98 -32.45
CA ALA A 76 -7.47 16.98 -32.26
C ALA A 76 -7.79 18.34 -32.89
N ALA A 77 -8.52 18.38 -34.01
CA ALA A 77 -8.98 19.62 -34.65
C ALA A 77 -9.91 20.46 -33.76
N ASP A 78 -10.63 19.81 -32.85
CA ASP A 78 -11.65 20.42 -31.98
C ASP A 78 -11.14 20.68 -30.56
N GLU A 79 -9.87 20.33 -30.27
CA GLU A 79 -9.29 20.40 -28.93
C GLU A 79 -9.38 21.81 -28.32
N VAL A 80 -9.16 22.87 -29.09
CA VAL A 80 -9.22 24.23 -28.55
C VAL A 80 -10.63 24.59 -28.07
N ALA A 81 -11.66 24.22 -28.84
CA ALA A 81 -13.05 24.44 -28.45
C ALA A 81 -13.42 23.61 -27.21
N PHE A 82 -12.94 22.36 -27.16
CA PHE A 82 -13.08 21.47 -26.01
C PHE A 82 -12.41 22.03 -24.76
N LEU A 83 -11.13 22.44 -24.83
CA LEU A 83 -10.43 22.98 -23.66
C LEU A 83 -11.07 24.28 -23.12
N ASN A 84 -11.81 24.99 -23.97
CA ASN A 84 -12.50 26.22 -23.59
C ASN A 84 -13.89 26.01 -22.98
N THR A 85 -14.44 24.79 -22.97
CA THR A 85 -15.81 24.49 -22.47
C THR A 85 -15.83 23.44 -21.36
N TYR A 86 -14.65 22.98 -20.91
CA TYR A 86 -14.49 21.89 -19.93
C TYR A 86 -13.63 22.33 -18.75
N ILE A 87 -13.85 21.69 -17.60
CA ILE A 87 -13.05 21.90 -16.39
C ILE A 87 -12.05 20.75 -16.20
N ALA A 88 -10.91 21.05 -15.59
CA ALA A 88 -9.89 20.05 -15.29
C ALA A 88 -10.39 19.05 -14.23
N GLY A 89 -10.18 17.75 -14.46
CA GLY A 89 -10.44 16.66 -13.51
C GLY A 89 -9.16 16.11 -12.89
N GLU A 90 -8.09 16.92 -12.86
CA GLU A 90 -6.74 16.52 -12.44
C GLU A 90 -6.10 15.44 -13.33
N ALA A 91 -4.87 15.05 -12.99
CA ALA A 91 -4.14 13.98 -13.66
C ALA A 91 -3.52 13.02 -12.64
N ILE A 92 -3.38 11.75 -13.00
CA ILE A 92 -2.77 10.72 -12.16
C ILE A 92 -1.87 9.78 -12.97
N THR A 93 -0.73 9.40 -12.40
CA THR A 93 0.14 8.38 -12.98
C THR A 93 -0.32 6.98 -12.56
N VAL A 94 -0.65 6.17 -13.56
CA VAL A 94 -0.98 4.74 -13.45
C VAL A 94 0.15 3.89 -14.02
N TYR A 95 0.11 2.58 -13.81
CA TYR A 95 1.16 1.66 -14.27
C TYR A 95 0.58 0.57 -15.16
N ASN A 96 1.23 0.30 -16.29
CA ASN A 96 0.87 -0.84 -17.16
C ASN A 96 1.43 -2.17 -16.61
N SER A 97 1.15 -3.27 -17.32
CA SER A 97 1.60 -4.62 -16.94
C SER A 97 3.12 -4.82 -16.88
N SER A 98 3.87 -3.94 -17.55
CA SER A 98 5.33 -3.91 -17.51
C SER A 98 5.87 -2.98 -16.41
N GLY A 99 4.99 -2.30 -15.66
CA GLY A 99 5.37 -1.31 -14.65
C GLY A 99 5.77 0.05 -15.22
N THR A 100 5.48 0.33 -16.49
CA THR A 100 5.76 1.63 -17.11
C THR A 100 4.72 2.65 -16.62
N PRO A 101 5.15 3.84 -16.16
CA PRO A 101 4.23 4.89 -15.74
C PRO A 101 3.53 5.50 -16.95
N VAL A 102 2.20 5.65 -16.86
CA VAL A 102 1.32 6.27 -17.85
C VAL A 102 0.56 7.40 -17.17
N ASN A 103 0.60 8.61 -17.72
CA ASN A 103 -0.06 9.77 -17.12
C ASN A 103 -1.47 9.98 -17.70
N VAL A 104 -2.51 9.75 -16.89
CA VAL A 104 -3.90 9.89 -17.29
C VAL A 104 -4.39 11.28 -16.90
N GLN A 105 -4.62 12.14 -17.89
CA GLN A 105 -5.23 13.45 -17.68
C GLN A 105 -6.74 13.37 -17.88
N MET A 106 -7.51 13.92 -16.95
CA MET A 106 -8.96 13.85 -16.97
C MET A 106 -9.60 15.24 -17.08
N ARG A 107 -10.76 15.31 -17.74
CA ARG A 107 -11.57 16.52 -17.87
C ARG A 107 -13.05 16.22 -17.82
N TRP A 108 -13.81 17.13 -17.22
CA TRP A 108 -15.25 17.06 -17.10
C TRP A 108 -15.92 18.12 -17.97
N ALA A 109 -16.95 17.74 -18.74
CA ALA A 109 -17.90 18.69 -19.31
C ALA A 109 -19.25 18.54 -18.65
N LYS A 110 -19.89 19.68 -18.41
CA LYS A 110 -21.31 19.68 -18.15
C LYS A 110 -22.03 19.64 -19.50
N THR A 111 -22.88 18.65 -19.65
CA THR A 111 -23.50 18.33 -20.93
C THR A 111 -25.01 18.44 -20.90
N PHE A 112 -25.58 18.54 -19.70
CA PHE A 112 -27.00 18.79 -19.50
C PHE A 112 -27.27 19.47 -18.15
N GLU A 113 -28.13 20.48 -18.17
CA GLU A 113 -28.60 21.17 -16.97
C GLU A 113 -29.99 20.69 -16.59
N ASP A 114 -30.17 20.46 -15.30
CA ASP A 114 -31.47 20.10 -14.75
C ASP A 114 -32.55 21.09 -15.18
N ASN A 115 -33.63 20.53 -15.70
CA ASN A 115 -34.80 21.25 -16.18
C ASN A 115 -36.08 20.84 -15.42
N GLY A 116 -35.95 20.14 -14.30
CA GLY A 116 -37.01 19.58 -13.48
C GLY A 116 -37.54 18.21 -13.95
N THR A 117 -37.07 17.71 -15.10
CA THR A 117 -37.45 16.38 -15.64
C THR A 117 -36.25 15.44 -15.75
N GLN A 118 -35.04 15.97 -15.87
CA GLN A 118 -33.81 15.23 -16.05
C GLN A 118 -32.71 15.83 -15.18
N PRO A 119 -31.86 15.01 -14.52
CA PRO A 119 -30.81 15.50 -13.64
C PRO A 119 -29.65 16.17 -14.40
N ASP A 120 -28.87 16.97 -13.67
CA ASP A 120 -27.58 17.48 -14.15
C ASP A 120 -26.69 16.33 -14.63
N THR A 121 -26.12 16.45 -15.82
CA THR A 121 -25.26 15.41 -16.42
C THR A 121 -23.89 15.96 -16.77
N TRP A 122 -22.86 15.21 -16.39
CA TRP A 122 -21.45 15.48 -16.65
C TRP A 122 -20.80 14.32 -17.40
N SER A 123 -20.10 14.60 -18.50
CA SER A 123 -19.28 13.60 -19.18
C SER A 123 -17.81 13.71 -18.76
N LEU A 124 -17.21 12.58 -18.38
CA LEU A 124 -15.78 12.47 -18.11
C LEU A 124 -15.02 12.04 -19.36
N TYR A 125 -13.91 12.71 -19.64
CA TYR A 125 -12.98 12.37 -20.72
C TYR A 125 -11.57 12.20 -20.17
N TYR A 126 -10.78 11.37 -20.84
CA TYR A 126 -9.34 11.30 -20.62
C TYR A 126 -8.58 11.59 -21.92
N LEU A 127 -7.35 12.11 -21.79
CA LEU A 127 -6.45 12.32 -22.92
C LEU A 127 -5.91 10.96 -23.37
N SER A 128 -6.24 10.52 -24.60
CA SER A 128 -5.84 9.23 -25.14
C SER A 128 -4.64 9.31 -26.09
N ASP A 129 -4.48 10.41 -26.82
CA ASP A 129 -3.32 10.63 -27.71
C ASP A 129 -2.96 12.12 -27.77
N SER A 130 -1.91 12.49 -27.06
CA SER A 130 -1.38 13.85 -26.99
C SER A 130 -0.83 14.35 -28.33
N ALA A 131 -0.41 13.45 -29.22
CA ALA A 131 0.17 13.72 -30.52
C ALA A 131 -0.85 13.63 -31.67
N ALA A 132 -2.11 13.30 -31.39
CA ALA A 132 -3.17 13.25 -32.39
C ALA A 132 -3.30 14.59 -33.14
N THR A 133 -3.62 14.49 -34.44
CA THR A 133 -3.81 15.65 -35.32
C THR A 133 -5.05 15.47 -36.21
N GLY A 134 -5.64 16.58 -36.66
CA GLY A 134 -6.79 16.57 -37.56
C GLY A 134 -8.01 15.85 -36.96
N ALA A 135 -8.57 14.92 -37.72
CA ALA A 135 -9.76 14.16 -37.32
C ALA A 135 -9.48 12.95 -36.42
N ASN A 136 -8.24 12.77 -35.96
CA ASN A 136 -7.92 11.67 -35.05
C ASN A 136 -8.39 11.99 -33.63
N PRO A 137 -8.98 11.01 -32.90
CA PRO A 137 -9.32 11.14 -31.50
C PRO A 137 -8.12 11.57 -30.65
N LYS A 138 -8.30 12.63 -29.86
CA LYS A 138 -7.31 13.14 -28.90
C LYS A 138 -7.77 12.92 -27.46
N TRP A 139 -9.06 13.12 -27.21
CA TRP A 139 -9.71 12.80 -25.93
C TRP A 139 -10.75 11.72 -26.15
N THR A 140 -10.86 10.79 -25.22
CA THR A 140 -11.82 9.69 -25.26
C THR A 140 -12.75 9.78 -24.06
N LYS A 141 -14.06 9.63 -24.30
CA LYS A 141 -15.06 9.63 -23.24
C LYS A 141 -14.92 8.37 -22.38
N VAL A 142 -15.02 8.55 -21.06
CA VAL A 142 -15.10 7.45 -20.08
C VAL A 142 -16.55 7.03 -19.92
N SER A 143 -17.36 7.90 -19.32
CA SER A 143 -18.80 7.71 -19.13
C SER A 143 -19.45 9.03 -18.69
N ASP A 144 -20.75 8.98 -18.44
CA ASP A 144 -21.54 10.08 -17.87
C ASP A 144 -21.78 9.86 -16.37
N ALA A 145 -21.78 10.97 -15.62
CA ALA A 145 -22.26 11.05 -14.25
C ALA A 145 -23.51 11.91 -14.20
N GLN A 146 -24.53 11.46 -13.47
CA GLN A 146 -25.74 12.25 -13.21
C GLN A 146 -25.85 12.56 -11.73
N PHE A 147 -26.34 13.75 -11.40
CA PHE A 147 -26.46 14.20 -10.02
C PHE A 147 -27.89 14.62 -9.69
N ASP A 148 -28.34 14.25 -8.49
CA ASP A 148 -29.64 14.62 -7.98
C ASP A 148 -29.70 16.14 -7.78
N SER A 149 -30.79 16.77 -8.20
CA SER A 149 -31.07 18.18 -8.01
C SER A 149 -32.21 18.43 -7.02
N SER A 150 -32.80 17.36 -6.46
CA SER A 150 -33.96 17.43 -5.58
C SER A 150 -33.64 18.02 -4.21
N ALA A 151 -34.65 18.66 -3.60
CA ALA A 151 -34.52 19.25 -2.27
C ALA A 151 -34.23 18.17 -1.20
N GLY A 152 -33.05 18.24 -0.58
CA GLY A 152 -32.61 17.35 0.50
C GLY A 152 -31.50 16.37 0.11
N ASN A 153 -31.45 15.95 -1.16
CA ASN A 153 -30.42 15.06 -1.71
C ASN A 153 -29.57 15.73 -2.82
N GLY A 154 -29.84 17.00 -3.12
CA GLY A 154 -29.15 17.77 -4.15
C GLY A 154 -27.63 17.62 -4.09
N GLY A 155 -27.01 17.38 -5.23
CA GLY A 155 -25.58 17.17 -5.40
C GLY A 155 -25.10 15.74 -5.19
N GLN A 156 -25.97 14.79 -4.82
CA GLN A 156 -25.58 13.38 -4.73
C GLN A 156 -25.54 12.73 -6.11
N MET A 157 -24.56 11.87 -6.35
CA MET A 157 -24.47 11.13 -7.61
C MET A 157 -25.58 10.07 -7.71
N LEU A 158 -26.26 10.04 -8.85
CA LEU A 158 -27.31 9.08 -9.22
C LEU A 158 -26.79 8.04 -10.20
N VAL A 159 -25.95 8.47 -11.15
CA VAL A 159 -25.34 7.63 -12.17
C VAL A 159 -23.83 7.89 -12.16
N PRO A 160 -22.99 6.85 -12.22
CA PRO A 160 -23.38 5.43 -12.15
C PRO A 160 -23.84 5.03 -10.74
N ALA A 161 -24.89 4.20 -10.65
CA ALA A 161 -25.56 3.89 -9.37
C ALA A 161 -24.69 3.10 -8.36
N ASN A 162 -23.57 2.55 -8.82
CA ASN A 162 -22.58 1.84 -7.99
C ASN A 162 -21.39 2.74 -7.61
N ASP A 163 -21.47 4.05 -7.86
CA ASP A 163 -20.41 5.02 -7.64
C ASP A 163 -19.08 4.69 -8.33
N ALA A 164 -19.11 4.02 -9.49
CA ALA A 164 -17.89 3.70 -10.22
C ALA A 164 -18.08 3.68 -11.74
N MET A 165 -17.12 4.26 -12.47
CA MET A 165 -17.02 4.13 -13.93
C MET A 165 -16.00 3.06 -14.32
N THR A 166 -16.21 2.44 -15.47
CA THR A 166 -15.23 1.53 -16.08
C THR A 166 -14.62 2.18 -17.30
N ILE A 167 -13.29 2.27 -17.34
CA ILE A 167 -12.53 2.60 -18.54
C ILE A 167 -12.11 1.27 -19.17
N THR A 168 -12.65 0.97 -20.34
CA THR A 168 -12.29 -0.27 -21.06
C THR A 168 -11.06 -0.01 -21.93
N GLY A 169 -10.03 -0.83 -21.78
CA GLY A 169 -8.81 -0.76 -22.60
C GLY A 169 -8.11 0.60 -22.54
N LEU A 170 -7.91 1.17 -21.35
CA LEU A 170 -7.20 2.44 -21.17
C LEU A 170 -5.84 2.39 -21.89
N ALA A 171 -5.62 3.33 -22.79
CA ALA A 171 -4.35 3.56 -23.47
C ALA A 171 -4.11 5.07 -23.62
N VAL A 172 -2.87 5.49 -23.37
CA VAL A 172 -2.44 6.89 -23.54
C VAL A 172 -1.17 6.91 -24.35
N ASP A 173 -1.13 7.69 -25.43
CA ASP A 173 0.05 7.82 -26.32
C ASP A 173 0.58 6.48 -26.85
N GLY A 174 -0.30 5.49 -27.02
CA GLY A 174 0.04 4.13 -27.44
C GLY A 174 0.46 3.18 -26.31
N GLU A 175 0.65 3.67 -25.09
CA GLU A 175 0.91 2.83 -23.91
C GLU A 175 -0.40 2.25 -23.38
N VAL A 176 -0.57 0.94 -23.57
CA VAL A 176 -1.76 0.21 -23.13
C VAL A 176 -1.63 -0.19 -21.66
N VAL A 177 -2.58 0.26 -20.83
CA VAL A 177 -2.69 -0.10 -19.41
C VAL A 177 -3.65 -1.28 -19.23
N GLY A 178 -4.82 -1.21 -19.86
CA GLY A 178 -5.89 -2.23 -19.76
C GLY A 178 -7.18 -1.68 -19.15
N ASP A 179 -8.08 -2.57 -18.75
CA ASP A 179 -9.33 -2.18 -18.11
C ASP A 179 -9.09 -1.60 -16.71
N MET A 180 -9.84 -0.55 -16.38
CA MET A 180 -9.67 0.19 -15.13
C MET A 180 -11.01 0.60 -14.55
N THR A 181 -11.13 0.49 -13.22
CA THR A 181 -12.26 1.05 -12.48
C THR A 181 -11.89 2.41 -11.90
N LEU A 182 -12.65 3.44 -12.25
CA LEU A 182 -12.64 4.72 -11.57
C LEU A 182 -13.72 4.67 -10.48
N ASP A 183 -13.29 4.41 -9.25
CA ASP A 183 -14.14 4.30 -8.08
C ASP A 183 -14.28 5.66 -7.41
N PHE A 184 -15.51 6.18 -7.37
CA PHE A 184 -15.80 7.47 -6.78
C PHE A 184 -16.04 7.42 -5.28
N GLY A 185 -16.32 6.22 -4.74
CA GLY A 185 -16.76 6.06 -3.38
C GLY A 185 -18.18 6.48 -3.13
N THR A 186 -18.81 5.75 -2.21
CA THR A 186 -20.21 5.96 -1.84
C THR A 186 -20.48 7.40 -1.44
N GLY A 187 -21.16 8.13 -2.32
CA GLY A 187 -21.52 9.54 -2.15
C GLY A 187 -20.34 10.51 -2.03
N ALA A 188 -19.13 10.13 -2.48
CA ALA A 188 -17.92 10.93 -2.32
C ALA A 188 -17.52 11.73 -3.57
N LEU A 189 -18.14 11.48 -4.73
CA LEU A 189 -18.23 12.45 -5.81
C LEU A 189 -19.58 13.15 -5.76
N THR A 190 -19.55 14.47 -5.60
CA THR A 190 -20.76 15.29 -5.44
C THR A 190 -20.81 16.43 -6.44
N GLN A 191 -21.95 17.11 -6.50
CA GLN A 191 -22.13 18.34 -7.23
C GLN A 191 -22.75 19.43 -6.35
N PHE A 192 -21.90 20.22 -5.72
CA PHE A 192 -22.30 21.38 -4.93
C PHE A 192 -21.75 22.66 -5.55
N SER A 193 -22.44 23.76 -5.30
CA SER A 193 -22.00 25.07 -5.79
C SER A 193 -20.61 25.41 -5.25
N ASP A 194 -19.71 25.76 -6.17
CA ASP A 194 -18.37 26.26 -5.88
C ASP A 194 -18.20 27.60 -6.59
N SER A 195 -17.77 28.63 -5.86
CA SER A 195 -17.64 29.98 -6.40
C SER A 195 -16.55 30.14 -7.46
N ASN A 196 -15.61 29.19 -7.56
CA ASN A 196 -14.54 29.19 -8.55
C ASN A 196 -14.92 28.39 -9.81
N GLY A 197 -16.10 27.75 -9.82
CA GLY A 197 -16.60 26.97 -10.95
C GLY A 197 -15.63 25.89 -11.47
N SER A 198 -14.76 25.37 -10.61
CA SER A 198 -13.77 24.35 -10.96
C SER A 198 -13.99 23.09 -10.13
N ALA A 199 -13.63 21.93 -10.67
CA ALA A 199 -13.69 20.69 -9.92
C ALA A 199 -12.73 20.74 -8.73
N LYS A 200 -13.17 20.26 -7.56
CA LYS A 200 -12.37 20.15 -6.34
C LYS A 200 -12.15 18.68 -6.03
N ILE A 201 -10.98 18.16 -6.39
CA ILE A 201 -10.66 16.74 -6.18
C ILE A 201 -10.00 16.60 -4.80
N SER A 202 -10.70 15.95 -3.87
CA SER A 202 -10.26 15.79 -2.50
C SER A 202 -9.34 14.57 -2.33
N LYS A 203 -9.51 13.56 -3.18
CA LYS A 203 -8.69 12.35 -3.17
C LYS A 203 -8.53 11.79 -4.57
N LEU A 204 -7.28 11.57 -4.95
CA LEU A 204 -6.92 10.94 -6.23
C LEU A 204 -5.76 9.97 -5.98
N THR A 205 -6.05 8.68 -5.96
CA THR A 205 -5.06 7.63 -5.64
C THR A 205 -5.26 6.39 -6.51
N GLN A 206 -4.24 5.54 -6.61
CA GLN A 206 -4.28 4.32 -7.44
C GLN A 206 -3.49 3.18 -6.78
N ASN A 207 -3.73 1.94 -7.22
CA ASN A 207 -3.22 0.74 -6.55
C ASN A 207 -2.05 0.00 -7.24
N GLY A 208 -1.72 0.33 -8.47
CA GLY A 208 -0.57 -0.17 -9.21
C GLY A 208 0.78 0.40 -8.76
N TYR A 209 1.85 -0.24 -9.16
CA TYR A 209 3.23 0.14 -8.85
C TYR A 209 4.23 -0.54 -9.79
N PRO A 210 5.40 0.07 -10.05
CA PRO A 210 6.43 -0.54 -10.86
C PRO A 210 7.10 -1.69 -10.11
N SER A 211 7.87 -2.52 -10.82
CA SER A 211 8.72 -3.52 -10.19
C SER A 211 9.74 -2.87 -9.26
N GLY A 212 10.15 -3.59 -8.22
CA GLY A 212 11.13 -3.10 -7.25
C GLY A 212 12.19 -4.15 -6.96
N ASP A 213 13.43 -3.70 -6.85
CA ASP A 213 14.54 -4.53 -6.37
C ASP A 213 14.55 -4.55 -4.85
N LEU A 214 15.09 -5.62 -4.26
CA LEU A 214 15.26 -5.72 -2.81
C LEU A 214 16.24 -4.63 -2.34
N ALA A 215 15.73 -3.68 -1.56
CA ALA A 215 16.51 -2.56 -1.03
C ALA A 215 17.05 -2.84 0.38
N GLY A 216 16.35 -3.68 1.15
CA GLY A 216 16.74 -3.96 2.52
C GLY A 216 15.88 -5.00 3.21
N ILE A 217 16.37 -5.46 4.35
CA ILE A 217 15.73 -6.47 5.19
C ILE A 217 15.73 -5.97 6.63
N SER A 218 14.60 -6.12 7.30
CA SER A 218 14.48 -5.87 8.73
C SER A 218 13.69 -6.98 9.42
N ILE A 219 13.83 -7.08 10.73
CA ILE A 219 13.04 -7.99 11.57
C ILE A 219 12.15 -7.11 12.43
N SER A 220 10.84 -7.32 12.31
CA SER A 220 9.84 -6.61 13.11
C SER A 220 9.85 -7.12 14.55
N GLU A 221 9.22 -6.36 15.44
CA GLU A 221 9.13 -6.72 16.86
C GLU A 221 8.37 -8.03 17.11
N ALA A 222 7.47 -8.36 16.19
CA ALA A 222 6.74 -9.62 16.19
C ALA A 222 7.56 -10.78 15.57
N GLY A 223 8.87 -10.61 15.37
CA GLY A 223 9.73 -11.64 14.80
C GLY A 223 9.55 -11.88 13.30
N ARG A 224 8.80 -11.03 12.60
CA ARG A 224 8.59 -11.17 11.15
C ARG A 224 9.72 -10.54 10.37
N LEU A 225 10.25 -11.29 9.42
CA LEU A 225 11.22 -10.83 8.45
C LEU A 225 10.51 -10.00 7.37
N VAL A 226 10.83 -8.71 7.30
CA VAL A 226 10.22 -7.75 6.38
C VAL A 226 11.28 -7.30 5.36
N ALA A 227 10.99 -7.54 4.08
CA ALA A 227 11.75 -7.01 2.96
C ALA A 227 11.19 -5.66 2.52
N SER A 228 12.06 -4.67 2.33
CA SER A 228 11.76 -3.38 1.72
C SER A 228 12.32 -3.31 0.31
N TYR A 229 11.56 -2.77 -0.63
CA TYR A 229 11.90 -2.70 -2.06
C TYR A 229 12.13 -1.26 -2.53
N SER A 230 12.84 -1.09 -3.65
CA SER A 230 13.17 0.22 -4.23
C SER A 230 11.95 1.02 -4.67
N ASN A 231 10.81 0.35 -4.94
CA ASN A 231 9.52 0.98 -5.26
C ASN A 231 8.74 1.44 -4.01
N GLY A 232 9.36 1.42 -2.82
CA GLY A 232 8.76 1.86 -1.56
C GLY A 232 7.78 0.85 -0.94
N ARG A 233 7.59 -0.33 -1.54
CA ARG A 233 6.75 -1.39 -0.97
C ARG A 233 7.53 -2.23 0.04
N THR A 234 6.80 -2.82 0.97
CA THR A 234 7.31 -3.77 1.95
C THR A 234 6.53 -5.08 1.88
N ARG A 235 7.22 -6.21 2.04
CA ARG A 235 6.60 -7.54 2.08
C ARG A 235 7.10 -8.32 3.29
N GLU A 236 6.18 -8.87 4.06
CA GLU A 236 6.51 -9.86 5.09
C GLU A 236 6.82 -11.19 4.40
N LEU A 237 8.03 -11.73 4.61
CA LEU A 237 8.51 -12.94 3.96
C LEU A 237 8.32 -14.17 4.84
N HIS A 238 8.83 -14.10 6.06
CA HIS A 238 8.92 -15.22 7.00
C HIS A 238 8.71 -14.74 8.44
N GLU A 239 8.47 -15.67 9.35
CA GLU A 239 8.36 -15.42 10.79
C GLU A 239 9.36 -16.29 11.54
N ILE A 240 10.12 -15.69 12.46
CA ILE A 240 11.04 -16.39 13.34
C ILE A 240 10.23 -16.94 14.51
N SER A 241 10.09 -18.26 14.58
CA SER A 241 9.39 -18.92 15.68
C SER A 241 10.28 -19.06 16.90
N LEU A 242 9.73 -18.77 18.08
CA LEU A 242 10.38 -19.01 19.37
C LEU A 242 9.84 -20.31 19.98
N VAL A 243 10.73 -21.04 20.63
CA VAL A 243 10.43 -22.28 21.36
C VAL A 243 10.79 -22.12 22.83
N SER A 244 10.04 -22.79 23.70
CA SER A 244 10.34 -22.91 25.12
C SER A 244 10.47 -24.38 25.51
N PHE A 245 11.11 -24.63 26.64
CA PHE A 245 11.31 -25.97 27.17
C PHE A 245 10.74 -26.03 28.59
N SER A 246 10.24 -27.20 28.99
CA SER A 246 9.75 -27.37 30.37
C SER A 246 10.90 -27.36 31.38
N GLY A 247 12.07 -27.84 30.98
CA GLY A 247 13.29 -27.89 31.79
C GLY A 247 14.45 -27.14 31.18
N GLU A 248 14.37 -25.81 31.07
CA GLU A 248 15.41 -24.97 30.45
C GLU A 248 16.82 -25.16 31.04
N ALA A 249 16.92 -25.39 32.35
CA ALA A 249 18.19 -25.61 33.05
C ALA A 249 18.86 -26.96 32.73
N TRP A 250 18.14 -27.88 32.09
CA TRP A 250 18.61 -29.22 31.76
C TRP A 250 19.03 -29.37 30.29
N LEU A 251 18.99 -28.28 29.53
CA LEU A 251 19.54 -28.27 28.18
C LEU A 251 21.06 -28.46 28.21
N GLU A 252 21.58 -29.27 27.30
CA GLU A 252 23.02 -29.48 27.18
C GLU A 252 23.65 -28.32 26.40
N ARG A 253 24.68 -27.70 26.97
CA ARG A 253 25.36 -26.59 26.31
C ARG A 253 26.31 -27.13 25.24
N VAL A 254 26.18 -26.62 24.03
CA VAL A 254 27.08 -26.91 22.92
C VAL A 254 27.90 -25.67 22.54
N ASP A 255 28.84 -25.83 21.61
CA ASP A 255 29.71 -24.75 21.16
C ASP A 255 28.94 -23.57 20.56
N GLY A 256 29.53 -22.37 20.65
CA GLY A 256 28.95 -21.16 20.07
C GLY A 256 27.79 -20.54 20.87
N GLY A 257 27.53 -21.02 22.09
CA GLY A 257 26.42 -20.52 22.93
C GLY A 257 25.06 -21.10 22.55
N ALA A 258 25.05 -22.18 21.78
CA ALA A 258 23.84 -22.95 21.48
C ALA A 258 23.59 -24.03 22.55
N PHE A 259 22.38 -24.57 22.53
CA PHE A 259 21.91 -25.58 23.47
C PHE A 259 21.21 -26.72 22.71
N GLU A 260 21.40 -27.94 23.18
CA GLU A 260 20.80 -29.15 22.63
C GLU A 260 19.77 -29.74 23.61
N VAL A 261 18.73 -30.37 23.05
CA VAL A 261 17.63 -30.97 23.81
C VAL A 261 18.08 -32.25 24.49
N THR A 262 17.70 -32.43 25.76
CA THR A 262 17.95 -33.63 26.55
C THR A 262 16.62 -34.29 26.94
N PRO A 263 16.63 -35.58 27.34
CA PRO A 263 15.44 -36.22 27.90
C PRO A 263 14.86 -35.45 29.09
N GLU A 264 15.72 -34.85 29.92
CA GLU A 264 15.35 -34.09 31.12
C GLU A 264 14.82 -32.68 30.82
N SER A 265 15.23 -32.05 29.71
CA SER A 265 14.69 -30.73 29.30
C SER A 265 13.27 -30.82 28.74
N GLY A 266 12.89 -32.00 28.24
CA GLY A 266 11.65 -32.23 27.50
C GLY A 266 11.71 -31.72 26.06
N GLU A 267 10.65 -31.98 25.29
CA GLU A 267 10.53 -31.56 23.90
C GLU A 267 10.29 -30.03 23.75
N PRO A 268 10.74 -29.43 22.63
CA PRO A 268 10.51 -28.01 22.35
C PRO A 268 9.03 -27.70 22.16
N ILE A 269 8.53 -26.70 22.88
CA ILE A 269 7.16 -26.20 22.78
C ILE A 269 7.18 -24.92 21.95
N ALA A 270 6.59 -24.98 20.75
CA ALA A 270 6.49 -23.82 19.86
C ALA A 270 5.54 -22.74 20.42
N GLY A 271 5.80 -21.48 20.08
CA GLY A 271 4.97 -20.35 20.50
C GLY A 271 5.36 -19.78 21.86
N ALA A 272 6.66 -19.82 22.18
CA ALA A 272 7.17 -19.19 23.40
C ALA A 272 6.88 -17.68 23.41
N GLN A 273 6.60 -17.16 24.60
CA GLN A 273 6.34 -15.74 24.79
C GLN A 273 7.68 -14.98 24.83
N GLY A 274 7.88 -14.08 23.89
CA GLY A 274 9.08 -13.26 23.79
C GLY A 274 8.94 -12.23 22.68
N ARG A 275 9.73 -11.15 22.75
CA ARG A 275 9.78 -10.12 21.71
C ARG A 275 11.16 -10.18 21.05
N ILE A 276 11.17 -10.23 19.73
CA ILE A 276 12.42 -10.19 18.97
C ILE A 276 12.74 -8.72 18.66
N VAL A 277 13.95 -8.28 18.96
CA VAL A 277 14.40 -6.92 18.63
C VAL A 277 15.52 -7.01 17.61
N GLY A 278 15.22 -6.60 16.37
CA GLY A 278 16.21 -6.59 15.29
C GLY A 278 17.38 -5.64 15.56
N LYS A 279 18.56 -5.97 15.03
CA LYS A 279 19.80 -5.17 15.15
C LYS A 279 20.20 -4.87 16.61
N ARG A 280 19.99 -5.84 17.49
CA ARG A 280 20.46 -5.83 18.88
C ARG A 280 21.18 -7.14 19.16
N LEU A 281 22.14 -7.07 20.08
CA LEU A 281 22.83 -8.22 20.65
C LEU A 281 22.52 -8.24 22.14
N GLU A 282 22.10 -9.39 22.66
CA GLU A 282 21.85 -9.57 24.09
C GLU A 282 23.18 -9.66 24.84
N SER A 283 23.33 -8.85 25.89
CA SER A 283 24.53 -8.84 26.72
C SER A 283 24.55 -10.03 27.67
N SER A 284 25.75 -10.42 28.10
CA SER A 284 25.89 -11.43 29.16
C SER A 284 25.16 -10.99 30.43
N ASN A 285 24.53 -11.94 31.10
CA ASN A 285 23.91 -11.76 32.41
C ASN A 285 24.91 -11.78 33.57
N THR A 286 26.21 -11.94 33.29
CA THR A 286 27.26 -12.09 34.31
C THR A 286 27.77 -10.73 34.81
N ASP A 287 27.76 -10.53 36.13
CA ASP A 287 28.43 -9.40 36.78
C ASP A 287 29.85 -9.79 37.22
N ILE A 288 30.83 -9.06 36.70
CA ILE A 288 32.26 -9.31 36.95
C ILE A 288 32.62 -9.13 38.43
N ALA A 289 31.99 -8.21 39.15
CA ALA A 289 32.31 -7.96 40.56
C ALA A 289 31.90 -9.13 41.45
N ASP A 290 30.72 -9.70 41.18
CA ASP A 290 30.20 -10.86 41.90
C ASP A 290 31.01 -12.11 41.57
N GLU A 291 31.33 -12.35 40.30
CA GLU A 291 32.16 -13.49 39.90
C GLU A 291 33.57 -13.42 40.47
N PHE A 292 34.17 -12.23 40.56
CA PHE A 292 35.48 -12.06 41.19
C PHE A 292 35.42 -12.33 42.70
N SER A 293 34.35 -11.90 43.37
CA SER A 293 34.13 -12.17 44.79
C SER A 293 33.96 -13.67 45.07
N LYS A 294 33.17 -14.37 44.24
CA LYS A 294 33.04 -15.84 44.31
C LYS A 294 34.39 -16.52 44.14
N LEU A 295 35.20 -16.07 43.18
CA LEU A 295 36.54 -16.60 42.94
C LEU A 295 37.47 -16.41 44.14
N ILE A 296 37.45 -15.24 44.80
CA ILE A 296 38.20 -14.99 46.04
C ILE A 296 37.74 -15.95 47.14
N VAL A 297 36.42 -16.12 47.33
CA VAL A 297 35.88 -17.03 48.35
C VAL A 297 36.31 -18.47 48.07
N THR A 298 36.24 -18.93 46.82
CA THR A 298 36.70 -20.27 46.42
C THR A 298 38.20 -20.44 46.67
N GLN A 299 39.03 -19.43 46.37
CA GLN A 299 40.47 -19.46 46.65
C GLN A 299 40.77 -19.48 48.16
N GLN A 300 40.04 -18.71 48.97
CA GLN A 300 40.16 -18.71 50.42
C GLN A 300 39.76 -20.06 51.00
N ALA A 301 38.66 -20.66 50.52
CA ALA A 301 38.23 -22.00 50.91
C ALA A 301 39.28 -23.06 50.56
N TYR A 302 39.85 -23.00 49.36
CA TYR A 302 40.95 -23.87 48.95
C TYR A 302 42.19 -23.69 49.85
N SER A 303 42.55 -22.45 50.17
CA SER A 303 43.68 -22.12 51.06
C SER A 303 43.44 -22.60 52.50
N ALA A 304 42.20 -22.53 52.98
CA ALA A 304 41.83 -23.07 54.30
C ALA A 304 41.90 -24.60 54.31
N ASN A 305 41.35 -25.25 53.28
CA ASN A 305 41.38 -26.72 53.15
C ASN A 305 42.81 -27.27 53.06
N THR A 306 43.66 -26.62 52.26
CA THR A 306 45.09 -27.00 52.16
C THR A 306 45.85 -26.80 53.47
N ARG A 307 45.55 -25.73 54.23
CA ARG A 307 46.10 -25.57 55.59
C ARG A 307 45.66 -26.69 56.52
N ILE A 308 44.38 -27.07 56.52
CA ILE A 308 43.87 -28.20 57.32
C ILE A 308 44.63 -29.49 56.99
N VAL A 309 44.83 -29.80 55.71
CA VAL A 309 45.61 -30.96 55.27
C VAL A 309 47.05 -30.87 55.79
N SER A 310 47.73 -29.74 55.61
CA SER A 310 49.12 -29.57 56.05
C SER A 310 49.30 -29.69 57.57
N SER A 311 48.35 -29.15 58.35
CA SER A 311 48.36 -29.30 59.80
C SER A 311 48.08 -30.75 60.20
N GLY A 312 47.19 -31.44 59.48
CA GLY A 312 46.95 -32.88 59.65
C GLY A 312 48.20 -33.72 59.37
N ASP A 313 48.92 -33.45 58.28
CA ASP A 313 50.17 -34.12 57.94
C ASP A 313 51.25 -33.89 59.00
N GLN A 314 51.36 -32.66 59.51
CA GLN A 314 52.30 -32.34 60.60
C GLN A 314 51.97 -33.14 61.87
N MET A 315 50.68 -33.20 62.26
CA MET A 315 50.25 -33.99 63.42
C MET A 315 50.50 -35.49 63.23
N LEU A 316 50.29 -36.03 62.02
CA LEU A 316 50.59 -37.42 61.69
C LEU A 316 52.10 -37.71 61.77
N GLN A 317 52.93 -36.81 61.24
CA GLN A 317 54.38 -36.92 61.32
C GLN A 317 54.85 -36.94 62.79
N GLU A 318 54.29 -36.06 63.62
CA GLU A 318 54.61 -35.97 65.05
C GLU A 318 54.17 -37.22 65.82
N ALA A 319 52.99 -37.76 65.51
CA ALA A 319 52.51 -39.03 66.07
C ALA A 319 53.39 -40.23 65.69
N ILE A 320 53.84 -40.33 64.43
CA ILE A 320 54.77 -41.38 63.99
C ILE A 320 56.11 -41.26 64.73
N ASN A 321 56.59 -40.04 64.94
CA ASN A 321 57.84 -39.79 65.66
C ASN A 321 57.75 -40.13 67.17
N MET A 322 56.56 -40.13 67.78
CA MET A 322 56.36 -40.57 69.18
C MET A 322 56.39 -42.09 69.36
N ILE A 323 56.20 -42.88 68.31
CA ILE A 323 56.20 -44.35 68.37
C ILE A 323 57.64 -44.93 68.29
N ARG A 324 58.64 -44.09 67.99
CA ARG A 324 60.07 -44.44 68.05
C ARG A 324 60.67 -44.18 69.42
#